data_AF-A0A6M0K9E7-F1
#
_entry.id   AF-A0A6M0K9E7-F1
#
_cell.length_a   1.000
_cell.length_b   1.000
_cell.length_c   1.000
_cell.angle_alpha   90.00
_cell.angle_beta   90.00
_cell.angle_gamma   90.00
#
_symmetry.space_group_name_H-M   'P 1'
#
loop_
_entity.id
_entity.type
_entity.pdbx_description
1 polymer ?
#
loop_
_entity_poly.entity_id
_entity_poly.type
_entity_poly.pdbx_seq_one_letter_code
_entity_poly.pdbx_strand_id
1 'polypeptide(L)'
;MTPERLNADFGLAEHLVFFAGPGGLVQARLQNLWGAAVVSTYAGHVLSYLPAGEAQDLLFVSEQAHYQAGKAIKGGIPVCWPWFGPDPQALGRPQHGFVRTRPWQVIGSHRSTDGAIRLVLGLTDTDHTRALWPHAFALRIEVTLGQALQVALVTENRGDAAVEIGQALHTYFQVGDVTRARVVGLDGVSYIDKLDAGIEKVQRGALTVSGPLDRIYLAPPQALVLEDPAFGRAIR
;
A
#
# COMPACT_ATOMS: atom_id res chain seq x y z
N MET A 1 0.14 -21.44 1.50
CA MET A 1 -1.20 -22.05 1.52
C MET A 1 -1.76 -21.97 0.10
N THR A 2 -2.44 -23.00 -0.42
CA THR A 2 -2.96 -22.96 -1.79
C THR A 2 -4.23 -22.09 -1.87
N PRO A 3 -4.59 -21.55 -3.06
CA PRO A 3 -5.82 -20.81 -3.24
C PRO A 3 -7.07 -21.58 -2.79
N GLU A 4 -7.15 -22.88 -3.05
CA GLU A 4 -8.31 -23.72 -2.70
C GLU A 4 -8.53 -23.76 -1.19
N ARG A 5 -7.45 -23.93 -0.42
CA ARG A 5 -7.53 -23.93 1.03
C ARG A 5 -7.92 -22.56 1.57
N LEU A 6 -7.36 -21.48 1.00
CA LEU A 6 -7.71 -20.12 1.40
C LEU A 6 -9.17 -19.77 1.07
N ASN A 7 -9.70 -20.26 -0.05
CA ASN A 7 -11.12 -20.12 -0.38
C ASN A 7 -12.02 -20.88 0.60
N ALA A 8 -11.62 -22.09 1.03
CA ALA A 8 -12.37 -22.85 2.02
C ALA A 8 -12.37 -22.17 3.40
N ASP A 9 -11.24 -21.60 3.81
CA ASP A 9 -11.07 -21.01 5.15
C ASP A 9 -11.55 -19.55 5.23
N PHE A 10 -11.40 -18.77 4.16
CA PHE A 10 -11.60 -17.32 4.15
C PHE A 10 -12.39 -16.78 2.95
N GLY A 11 -12.79 -17.63 2.00
CA GLY A 11 -13.58 -17.19 0.84
C GLY A 11 -14.97 -16.70 1.26
N LEU A 12 -15.53 -15.75 0.50
CA LEU A 12 -16.86 -15.20 0.75
C LEU A 12 -17.71 -15.33 -0.52
N ALA A 13 -17.93 -16.57 -0.95
CA ALA A 13 -18.58 -16.89 -2.23
C ALA A 13 -17.92 -16.13 -3.40
N GLU A 14 -18.69 -15.41 -4.22
CA GLU A 14 -18.18 -14.60 -5.32
C GLU A 14 -17.50 -13.30 -4.86
N HIS A 15 -17.68 -12.87 -3.62
CA HIS A 15 -17.23 -11.56 -3.14
C HIS A 15 -15.75 -11.52 -2.77
N LEU A 16 -15.19 -12.63 -2.31
CA LEU A 16 -13.78 -12.75 -1.98
C LEU A 16 -13.28 -14.13 -2.45
N VAL A 17 -12.45 -14.11 -3.48
CA VAL A 17 -11.90 -15.32 -4.11
C VAL A 17 -10.38 -15.23 -4.17
N PHE A 18 -9.70 -16.24 -3.65
CA PHE A 18 -8.27 -16.46 -3.76
C PHE A 18 -7.94 -17.25 -5.03
N PHE A 19 -6.88 -16.85 -5.72
CA PHE A 19 -6.43 -17.47 -6.97
C PHE A 19 -4.91 -17.37 -7.11
N ALA A 20 -4.34 -18.21 -7.98
CA ALA A 20 -2.92 -18.10 -8.35
C ALA A 20 -2.74 -16.95 -9.33
N GLY A 21 -2.03 -15.89 -8.91
CA GLY A 21 -1.68 -14.76 -9.76
C GLY A 21 -0.36 -14.97 -10.51
N PRO A 22 0.16 -13.91 -11.17
CA PRO A 22 1.47 -13.92 -11.81
C PRO A 22 2.58 -14.45 -10.88
N GLY A 23 3.50 -15.22 -11.43
CA GLY A 23 4.59 -15.84 -10.68
C GLY A 23 4.15 -16.88 -9.64
N GLY A 24 2.89 -17.33 -9.67
CA GLY A 24 2.32 -18.27 -8.70
C GLY A 24 2.06 -17.65 -7.33
N LEU A 25 2.19 -16.33 -7.18
CA LEU A 25 1.85 -15.64 -5.94
C LEU A 25 0.34 -15.64 -5.75
N VAL A 26 -0.13 -16.08 -4.59
CA VAL A 26 -1.57 -16.11 -4.31
C VAL A 26 -2.08 -14.68 -4.14
N GLN A 27 -3.16 -14.38 -4.85
CA GLN A 27 -3.88 -13.12 -4.79
C GLN A 27 -5.33 -13.35 -4.38
N ALA A 28 -5.96 -12.31 -3.86
CA ALA A 28 -7.36 -12.27 -3.49
C ALA A 28 -8.05 -11.19 -4.31
N ARG A 29 -9.16 -11.53 -4.98
CA ARG A 29 -10.05 -10.56 -5.61
C ARG A 29 -11.21 -10.29 -4.67
N LEU A 30 -11.37 -9.03 -4.28
CA LEU A 30 -12.55 -8.51 -3.60
C LEU A 30 -13.46 -7.91 -4.67
N GLN A 31 -14.77 -8.18 -4.63
CA GLN A 31 -15.74 -7.55 -5.54
C GLN A 31 -17.13 -7.40 -4.91
N ASN A 32 -17.71 -6.22 -5.07
CA ASN A 32 -19.09 -5.92 -4.69
C ASN A 32 -19.67 -4.82 -5.61
N LEU A 33 -20.79 -4.24 -5.21
CA LEU A 33 -21.49 -3.24 -6.02
C LEU A 33 -20.70 -1.94 -6.21
N TRP A 34 -19.70 -1.66 -5.37
CA TRP A 34 -18.89 -0.44 -5.44
C TRP A 34 -17.59 -0.60 -6.23
N GLY A 35 -17.28 -1.82 -6.69
CA GLY A 35 -16.13 -2.06 -7.54
C GLY A 35 -15.42 -3.37 -7.24
N ALA A 36 -14.15 -3.42 -7.61
CA ALA A 36 -13.26 -4.55 -7.39
C ALA A 36 -11.88 -4.09 -6.93
N ALA A 37 -11.20 -4.96 -6.17
CA ALA A 37 -9.81 -4.76 -5.78
C ALA A 37 -9.05 -6.08 -5.82
N VAL A 38 -7.75 -6.03 -6.07
CA VAL A 38 -6.86 -7.21 -6.01
C VAL A 38 -5.80 -6.98 -4.96
N VAL A 39 -5.63 -7.95 -4.06
CA VAL A 39 -4.66 -7.93 -2.98
C VAL A 39 -3.77 -9.17 -3.08
N SER A 40 -2.45 -9.00 -3.14
CA SER A 40 -1.52 -10.12 -3.01
C SER A 40 -1.34 -10.51 -1.54
N THR A 41 -1.46 -11.81 -1.26
CA THR A 41 -1.07 -12.36 0.05
C THR A 41 0.44 -12.26 0.28
N TYR A 42 1.21 -12.10 -0.80
CA TYR A 42 2.61 -11.71 -0.71
C TYR A 42 2.72 -10.20 -0.42
N ALA A 43 3.54 -9.85 0.56
CA ALA A 43 3.81 -8.49 1.02
C ALA A 43 2.60 -7.71 1.57
N GLY A 44 1.43 -8.33 1.74
CA GLY A 44 0.21 -7.63 2.13
C GLY A 44 -0.16 -6.53 1.13
N HIS A 45 -0.01 -6.80 -0.16
CA HIS A 45 0.17 -5.76 -1.17
C HIS A 45 -1.10 -5.54 -1.98
N VAL A 46 -1.72 -4.36 -1.90
CA VAL A 46 -2.86 -4.00 -2.75
C VAL A 46 -2.36 -3.65 -4.15
N LEU A 47 -2.80 -4.39 -5.17
CA LEU A 47 -2.30 -4.27 -6.54
C LEU A 47 -3.24 -3.47 -7.45
N SER A 48 -4.54 -3.51 -7.20
CA SER A 48 -5.56 -2.93 -8.07
C SER A 48 -6.74 -2.43 -7.25
N TYR A 49 -7.34 -1.34 -7.70
CA TYR A 49 -8.63 -0.84 -7.23
C TYR A 49 -9.38 -0.17 -8.38
N LEU A 50 -10.49 -0.79 -8.78
CA LEU A 50 -11.40 -0.31 -9.81
C LEU A 50 -12.79 -0.06 -9.20
N PRO A 51 -13.11 1.19 -8.82
CA PRO A 51 -14.45 1.60 -8.44
C PRO A 51 -15.47 1.29 -9.54
N ALA A 52 -16.70 1.02 -9.15
CA ALA A 52 -17.79 0.84 -10.09
C ALA A 52 -17.99 2.12 -10.92
N GLY A 53 -18.03 1.97 -12.24
CA GLY A 53 -18.22 3.07 -13.18
C GLY A 53 -16.93 3.74 -13.66
N GLU A 54 -15.78 3.47 -13.03
CA GLU A 54 -14.48 3.90 -13.56
C GLU A 54 -14.04 3.00 -14.71
N ALA A 55 -13.45 3.61 -15.75
CA ALA A 55 -12.91 2.87 -16.89
C ALA A 55 -11.47 2.39 -16.67
N GLN A 56 -10.74 3.06 -15.77
CA GLN A 56 -9.31 2.82 -15.53
C GLN A 56 -9.08 2.51 -14.05
N ASP A 57 -8.15 1.60 -13.76
CA ASP A 57 -7.72 1.33 -12.39
C ASP A 57 -7.20 2.62 -11.73
N LEU A 58 -7.38 2.76 -10.41
CA LEU A 58 -6.80 3.87 -9.68
C LEU A 58 -5.34 3.62 -9.32
N LEU A 59 -4.92 2.36 -9.25
CA LEU A 59 -3.58 1.98 -8.85
C LEU A 59 -2.72 1.64 -10.07
N PHE A 60 -1.54 2.23 -10.12
CA PHE A 60 -0.55 1.92 -11.13
C PHE A 60 0.30 0.73 -10.68
N VAL A 61 0.38 -0.31 -11.50
CA VAL A 61 1.36 -1.39 -11.38
C VAL A 61 2.22 -1.43 -12.65
N SER A 62 3.54 -1.47 -12.48
CA SER A 62 4.46 -1.52 -13.61
C SER A 62 4.27 -2.82 -14.40
N GLU A 63 4.24 -2.72 -15.73
CA GLU A 63 4.29 -3.89 -16.62
C GLU A 63 5.57 -4.74 -16.43
N GLN A 64 6.62 -4.14 -15.86
CA GLN A 64 7.89 -4.80 -15.54
C GLN A 64 7.97 -5.20 -14.05
N ALA A 65 6.83 -5.28 -13.35
CA ALA A 65 6.80 -5.72 -11.97
C ALA A 65 7.24 -7.19 -11.86
N HIS A 66 8.08 -7.48 -10.87
CA HIS A 66 8.51 -8.84 -10.56
C HIS A 66 7.53 -9.46 -9.56
N TYR A 67 6.96 -10.60 -9.94
CA TYR A 67 6.13 -11.42 -9.06
C TYR A 67 6.94 -12.62 -8.58
N GLN A 68 7.85 -12.38 -7.64
CA GLN A 68 8.79 -13.39 -7.15
C GLN A 68 9.06 -13.19 -5.65
N ALA A 69 9.18 -14.30 -4.93
CA ALA A 69 9.60 -14.29 -3.53
C ALA A 69 10.96 -13.58 -3.34
N GLY A 70 11.08 -12.77 -2.28
CA GLY A 70 12.27 -11.98 -1.98
C GLY A 70 12.40 -10.68 -2.79
N LYS A 71 11.52 -10.40 -3.75
CA LYS A 71 11.50 -9.14 -4.53
C LYS A 71 10.25 -8.32 -4.18
N ALA A 72 10.39 -7.00 -4.17
CA ALA A 72 9.26 -6.10 -4.00
C ALA A 72 8.53 -5.90 -5.33
N ILE A 73 7.20 -5.88 -5.30
CA ILE A 73 6.37 -5.59 -6.48
C ILE A 73 6.40 -4.08 -6.74
N LYS A 74 6.56 -3.68 -8.02
CA LYS A 74 6.65 -2.28 -8.43
C LYS A 74 5.26 -1.72 -8.77
N GLY A 75 4.72 -0.88 -7.89
CA GLY A 75 3.40 -0.26 -8.03
C GLY A 75 2.39 -0.76 -6.98
N GLY A 76 1.12 -0.40 -7.13
CA GLY A 76 0.07 -0.70 -6.16
C GLY A 76 0.28 0.07 -4.85
N ILE A 77 0.13 -0.60 -3.71
CA ILE A 77 0.36 -0.04 -2.37
C ILE A 77 1.40 -0.91 -1.62
N PRO A 78 2.70 -0.74 -1.88
CA PRO A 78 3.74 -1.38 -1.08
C PRO A 78 3.71 -0.90 0.38
N VAL A 79 3.91 -1.83 1.30
CA VAL A 79 4.05 -1.54 2.74
C VAL A 79 5.51 -1.25 3.07
N CYS A 80 5.81 -0.04 3.54
CA CYS A 80 7.12 0.33 4.08
C CYS A 80 7.08 0.18 5.60
N TRP A 81 7.86 -0.75 6.16
CA TRP A 81 7.88 -1.01 7.61
C TRP A 81 9.08 -1.92 7.98
N PRO A 82 9.79 -1.69 9.09
CA PRO A 82 9.54 -0.70 10.16
C PRO A 82 10.32 0.60 9.99
N TRP A 83 10.87 0.86 8.80
CA TRP A 83 11.42 2.16 8.44
C TRP A 83 11.00 2.57 7.03
N PHE A 84 11.01 3.87 6.78
CA PHE A 84 10.80 4.47 5.46
C PHE A 84 12.12 4.96 4.89
N GLY A 85 12.42 4.64 3.63
CA GLY A 85 13.67 5.04 2.98
C GLY A 85 14.86 4.18 3.44
N PRO A 86 16.06 4.76 3.57
CA PRO A 86 17.28 4.05 3.97
C PRO A 86 17.16 3.34 5.33
N ASP A 87 18.03 2.36 5.55
CA ASP A 87 18.21 1.72 6.86
C ASP A 87 18.63 2.78 7.91
N PRO A 88 17.83 3.02 8.97
CA PRO A 88 18.12 4.06 9.96
C PRO A 88 19.39 3.79 10.78
N GLN A 89 19.86 2.54 10.84
CA GLN A 89 21.08 2.17 11.56
C GLN A 89 22.27 1.93 10.60
N ALA A 90 22.09 2.15 9.29
CA ALA A 90 23.12 1.96 8.27
C ALA A 90 23.79 0.56 8.30
N LEU A 91 23.05 -0.49 8.68
CA LEU A 91 23.55 -1.87 8.78
C LEU A 91 23.48 -2.63 7.43
N GLY A 92 23.22 -1.92 6.33
CA GLY A 92 23.09 -2.52 4.99
C GLY A 92 21.77 -3.25 4.75
N ARG A 93 20.74 -3.03 5.59
CA ARG A 93 19.41 -3.62 5.37
C ARG A 93 18.68 -2.94 4.21
N PRO A 94 17.70 -3.61 3.58
CA PRO A 94 16.97 -3.04 2.45
C PRO A 94 16.27 -1.72 2.78
N GLN A 95 16.15 -0.85 1.78
CA GLN A 95 15.32 0.34 1.90
C GLN A 95 13.85 -0.04 2.08
N HIS A 96 13.15 0.76 2.88
CA HIS A 96 11.73 0.64 3.23
C HIS A 96 11.40 -0.62 4.04
N GLY A 97 12.35 -1.07 4.85
CA GLY A 97 12.17 -2.22 5.70
C GLY A 97 12.19 -3.55 4.96
N PHE A 98 11.58 -4.55 5.57
CA PHE A 98 11.74 -5.96 5.16
C PHE A 98 10.43 -6.69 4.89
N VAL A 99 9.27 -6.05 5.09
CA VAL A 99 7.97 -6.74 5.00
C VAL A 99 7.43 -6.84 3.58
N ARG A 100 7.83 -5.93 2.68
CA ARG A 100 7.38 -5.90 1.28
C ARG A 100 8.03 -6.96 0.36
N THR A 101 8.80 -7.88 0.93
CA THR A 101 9.47 -8.97 0.21
C THR A 101 9.17 -10.34 0.83
N ARG A 102 8.11 -10.43 1.64
CA ARG A 102 7.78 -11.61 2.45
C ARG A 102 6.33 -12.04 2.24
N PRO A 103 6.01 -13.34 2.36
CA PRO A 103 4.62 -13.78 2.40
C PRO A 103 3.95 -13.31 3.69
N TRP A 104 2.69 -12.90 3.61
CA TRP A 104 1.84 -12.60 4.75
C TRP A 104 0.79 -13.69 4.88
N GLN A 105 0.27 -13.87 6.09
CA GLN A 105 -0.80 -14.82 6.38
C GLN A 105 -2.15 -14.13 6.23
N VAL A 106 -3.15 -14.84 5.70
CA VAL A 106 -4.54 -14.41 5.80
C VAL A 106 -4.99 -14.64 7.24
N ILE A 107 -5.35 -13.56 7.93
CA ILE A 107 -5.79 -13.58 9.33
C ILE A 107 -7.31 -13.72 9.41
N GLY A 108 -8.03 -13.11 8.47
CA GLY A 108 -9.48 -13.18 8.45
C GLY A 108 -10.10 -12.44 7.28
N SER A 109 -11.37 -12.75 7.06
CA SER A 109 -12.23 -12.06 6.10
C SER A 109 -13.61 -11.86 6.69
N HIS A 110 -14.30 -10.81 6.24
CA HIS A 110 -15.65 -10.51 6.68
C HIS A 110 -16.43 -9.77 5.60
N ARG A 111 -17.71 -10.10 5.45
CA ARG A 111 -18.67 -9.30 4.69
C ARG A 111 -19.67 -8.69 5.65
N SER A 112 -19.70 -7.36 5.70
CA SER A 112 -20.65 -6.62 6.52
C SER A 112 -22.05 -6.64 5.91
N THR A 113 -23.05 -6.28 6.72
CA THR A 113 -24.46 -6.27 6.32
C THR A 113 -24.78 -5.27 5.21
N ASP A 114 -24.00 -4.20 5.10
CA ASP A 114 -24.09 -3.22 4.00
C ASP A 114 -23.43 -3.72 2.71
N GLY A 115 -22.72 -4.86 2.73
CA GLY A 115 -22.06 -5.45 1.58
C GLY A 115 -20.58 -5.10 1.44
N ALA A 116 -19.98 -4.35 2.38
CA ALA A 116 -18.54 -4.11 2.36
C ALA A 116 -17.77 -5.41 2.66
N ILE A 117 -16.60 -5.56 2.04
CA ILE A 117 -15.77 -6.75 2.18
C ILE A 117 -14.45 -6.35 2.80
N ARG A 118 -14.11 -6.95 3.94
CA ARG A 118 -12.84 -6.75 4.63
C ARG A 118 -11.97 -7.99 4.53
N LEU A 119 -10.72 -7.82 4.10
CA LEU A 119 -9.66 -8.82 4.13
C LEU A 119 -8.55 -8.33 5.07
N VAL A 120 -8.10 -9.21 5.96
CA VAL A 120 -6.98 -8.94 6.87
C VAL A 120 -5.83 -9.87 6.57
N LEU A 121 -4.67 -9.31 6.28
CA LEU A 121 -3.42 -10.02 6.15
C LEU A 121 -2.46 -9.58 7.25
N GLY A 122 -1.57 -10.44 7.72
CA GLY A 122 -0.55 -10.01 8.67
C GLY A 122 0.68 -10.89 8.77
N LEU A 123 1.61 -10.41 9.58
CA LEU A 123 2.90 -11.01 9.87
C LEU A 123 3.26 -10.72 11.33
N THR A 124 3.75 -11.73 12.04
CA THR A 124 4.34 -11.58 13.37
C THR A 124 5.83 -11.80 13.31
N ASP A 125 6.51 -11.41 14.37
CA ASP A 125 7.93 -11.67 14.50
C ASP A 125 8.26 -13.17 14.54
N THR A 126 9.44 -13.47 14.00
CA THR A 126 10.07 -14.79 13.90
C THR A 126 11.53 -14.62 14.29
N ASP A 127 12.25 -15.71 14.54
CA ASP A 127 13.69 -15.64 14.84
C ASP A 127 14.47 -14.98 13.70
N HIS A 128 14.05 -15.21 12.45
CA HIS A 128 14.66 -14.57 11.29
C HIS A 128 14.37 -13.06 11.22
N THR A 129 13.15 -12.59 11.53
CA THR A 129 12.88 -11.14 11.56
C THR A 129 13.53 -10.47 12.76
N ARG A 130 13.59 -11.14 13.92
CA ARG A 130 14.26 -10.63 15.13
C ARG A 130 15.78 -10.51 14.93
N ALA A 131 16.38 -11.36 14.10
CA ALA A 131 17.77 -11.19 13.67
C ALA A 131 18.00 -9.91 12.82
N LEU A 132 16.97 -9.43 12.10
CA LEU A 132 17.05 -8.20 11.31
C LEU A 132 16.67 -6.96 12.12
N TRP A 133 15.69 -7.09 13.00
CA TRP A 133 15.13 -6.01 13.81
C TRP A 133 14.61 -6.62 15.13
N PRO A 134 15.36 -6.49 16.24
CA PRO A 134 15.21 -7.33 17.45
C PRO A 134 14.05 -6.88 18.35
N HIS A 135 12.84 -6.83 17.80
CA HIS A 135 11.62 -6.45 18.50
C HIS A 135 10.49 -7.45 18.23
N ALA A 136 9.67 -7.70 19.24
CA ALA A 136 8.46 -8.49 19.09
C ALA A 136 7.32 -7.63 18.55
N PHE A 137 6.58 -8.14 17.55
CA PHE A 137 5.57 -7.33 16.88
C PHE A 137 4.45 -8.17 16.26
N ALA A 138 3.31 -7.53 16.04
CA ALA A 138 2.35 -7.94 15.02
C ALA A 138 2.07 -6.78 14.07
N LEU A 139 2.13 -7.08 12.78
CA LEU A 139 1.80 -6.15 11.71
C LEU A 139 0.62 -6.74 10.93
N ARG A 140 -0.38 -5.92 10.66
CA ARG A 140 -1.48 -6.31 9.78
C ARG A 140 -1.87 -5.18 8.84
N ILE A 141 -2.34 -5.57 7.66
CA ILE A 141 -2.99 -4.69 6.70
C ILE A 141 -4.45 -5.12 6.62
N GLU A 142 -5.34 -4.15 6.74
CA GLU A 142 -6.77 -4.33 6.67
C GLU A 142 -7.27 -3.61 5.42
N VAL A 143 -7.79 -4.39 4.46
CA VAL A 143 -8.29 -3.88 3.18
C VAL A 143 -9.81 -4.04 3.18
N THR A 144 -10.52 -2.92 3.18
CA THR A 144 -11.98 -2.90 3.13
C THR A 144 -12.44 -2.29 1.82
N LEU A 145 -13.12 -3.09 1.00
CA LEU A 145 -13.81 -2.63 -0.20
C LEU A 145 -15.27 -2.30 0.16
N GLY A 146 -15.55 -1.00 0.34
CA GLY A 146 -16.90 -0.45 0.50
C GLY A 146 -17.18 0.60 -0.57
N GLN A 147 -17.93 1.66 -0.23
CA GLN A 147 -18.11 2.84 -1.10
C GLN A 147 -16.78 3.47 -1.56
N ALA A 148 -15.74 3.32 -0.75
CA ALA A 148 -14.36 3.62 -1.10
C ALA A 148 -13.49 2.43 -0.67
N LEU A 149 -12.28 2.34 -1.23
CA LEU A 149 -11.25 1.46 -0.71
C LEU A 149 -10.62 2.08 0.53
N GLN A 150 -10.68 1.37 1.66
CA GLN A 150 -9.95 1.71 2.87
C GLN A 150 -8.81 0.73 3.08
N VAL A 151 -7.61 1.26 3.35
CA VAL A 151 -6.41 0.46 3.63
C VAL A 151 -5.80 0.96 4.93
N ALA A 152 -5.82 0.13 5.96
CA ALA A 152 -5.22 0.44 7.25
C ALA A 152 -4.01 -0.46 7.50
N LEU A 153 -2.87 0.16 7.83
CA LEU A 153 -1.70 -0.55 8.34
C LEU A 153 -1.69 -0.43 9.87
N VAL A 154 -1.76 -1.55 10.58
CA VAL A 154 -1.82 -1.56 12.03
C VAL A 154 -0.59 -2.28 12.59
N THR A 155 0.20 -1.55 13.37
CA THR A 155 1.36 -2.06 14.09
C THR A 155 1.02 -2.24 15.57
N GLU A 156 1.34 -3.41 16.11
CA GLU A 156 1.26 -3.74 17.52
C GLU A 156 2.68 -4.03 18.04
N ASN A 157 3.15 -3.23 19.00
CA ASN A 157 4.36 -3.54 19.74
C ASN A 157 4.04 -4.62 20.79
N ARG A 158 4.66 -5.79 20.67
CA ARG A 158 4.48 -6.93 21.59
C ARG A 158 5.67 -7.11 22.53
N GLY A 159 6.64 -6.20 22.47
CA GLY A 159 7.76 -6.17 23.38
C GLY A 159 7.42 -5.51 24.71
N ASP A 160 8.41 -5.52 25.60
CA ASP A 160 8.41 -4.87 26.91
C ASP A 160 9.00 -3.45 26.89
N ALA A 161 9.56 -3.02 25.76
CA ALA A 161 10.18 -1.73 25.57
C ALA A 161 9.48 -0.91 24.48
N ALA A 162 9.55 0.42 24.59
CA ALA A 162 9.14 1.33 23.52
C ALA A 162 10.01 1.14 22.28
N VAL A 163 9.41 1.30 21.10
CA VAL A 163 10.08 1.11 19.81
C VAL A 163 9.73 2.28 18.89
N GLU A 164 10.74 2.85 18.24
CA GLU A 164 10.55 3.85 17.18
C GLU A 164 10.42 3.14 15.83
N ILE A 165 9.43 3.56 15.03
CA ILE A 165 9.20 3.03 13.68
C ILE A 165 8.94 4.17 12.69
N GLY A 166 9.33 3.94 11.44
CA GLY A 166 8.78 4.63 10.28
C GLY A 166 7.90 3.69 9.49
N GLN A 167 6.72 4.13 9.07
CA GLN A 167 5.83 3.31 8.24
C GLN A 167 5.13 4.13 7.16
N ALA A 168 4.84 3.49 6.03
CA ALA A 168 4.10 4.12 4.95
C ALA A 168 3.30 3.10 4.12
N LEU A 169 2.14 3.54 3.63
CA LEU A 169 1.47 2.95 2.47
C LEU A 169 1.96 3.71 1.24
N HIS A 170 2.82 3.08 0.45
CA HIS A 170 3.54 3.75 -0.65
C HIS A 170 2.72 3.77 -1.94
N THR A 171 1.51 4.32 -1.89
CA THR A 171 0.51 4.23 -2.97
C THR A 171 0.99 4.82 -4.29
N TYR A 172 0.90 4.04 -5.36
CA TYR A 172 1.13 4.47 -6.74
C TYR A 172 -0.23 4.67 -7.42
N PHE A 173 -0.60 5.92 -7.68
CA PHE A 173 -1.81 6.24 -8.43
C PHE A 173 -1.56 6.20 -9.94
N GLN A 174 -2.50 5.63 -10.69
CA GLN A 174 -2.51 5.68 -12.13
C GLN A 174 -3.10 7.00 -12.61
N VAL A 175 -2.31 7.75 -13.39
CA VAL A 175 -2.74 8.99 -14.04
C VAL A 175 -2.58 8.87 -15.56
N GLY A 176 -3.47 9.52 -16.31
CA GLY A 176 -3.41 9.47 -17.77
C GLY A 176 -2.24 10.27 -18.36
N ASP A 177 -1.91 11.40 -17.76
CA ASP A 177 -0.75 12.22 -18.13
C ASP A 177 -0.20 12.95 -16.90
N VAL A 178 0.99 12.53 -16.45
CA VAL A 178 1.66 13.06 -15.26
C VAL A 178 1.97 14.56 -15.37
N THR A 179 2.17 15.08 -16.58
CA THR A 179 2.46 16.51 -16.81
C THR A 179 1.22 17.39 -16.65
N ARG A 180 0.03 16.79 -16.72
CA ARG A 180 -1.27 17.45 -16.58
C ARG A 180 -1.93 17.18 -15.23
N ALA A 181 -1.55 16.10 -14.57
CA ALA A 181 -2.04 15.75 -13.23
C ALA A 181 -1.57 16.77 -12.19
N ARG A 182 -2.41 17.03 -11.19
CA ARG A 182 -2.06 17.94 -10.08
C ARG A 182 -2.60 17.45 -8.75
N VAL A 183 -1.81 17.62 -7.69
CA VAL A 183 -2.25 17.36 -6.31
C VAL A 183 -2.60 18.68 -5.64
N VAL A 184 -3.85 18.79 -5.21
CA VAL A 184 -4.44 19.96 -4.56
C VAL A 184 -4.54 19.73 -3.07
N GLY A 185 -4.39 20.80 -2.28
CA GLY A 185 -4.44 20.80 -0.81
C GLY A 185 -3.08 20.99 -0.14
N LEU A 186 -1.99 21.05 -0.90
CA LEU A 186 -0.63 21.22 -0.36
C LEU A 186 -0.14 22.67 -0.34
N ASP A 187 -0.93 23.64 -0.78
CA ASP A 187 -0.52 25.05 -0.78
C ASP A 187 -0.20 25.53 0.63
N GLY A 188 0.96 26.18 0.80
CA GLY A 188 1.45 26.65 2.09
C GLY A 188 2.06 25.58 3.00
N VAL A 189 2.06 24.30 2.61
CA VAL A 189 2.61 23.21 3.43
C VAL A 189 4.13 23.13 3.28
N SER A 190 4.86 23.09 4.41
CA SER A 190 6.29 22.82 4.44
C SER A 190 6.61 21.37 4.02
N TYR A 191 7.69 21.20 3.26
CA TYR A 191 8.20 19.90 2.86
C TYR A 191 9.73 19.85 2.84
N ILE A 192 10.28 18.67 3.04
CA ILE A 192 11.68 18.34 2.82
C ILE A 192 11.88 17.89 1.37
N ASP A 193 12.80 18.52 0.64
CA ASP A 193 13.14 18.15 -0.74
C ASP A 193 14.35 17.21 -0.79
N LYS A 194 14.11 15.91 -0.99
CA LYS A 194 15.19 14.92 -1.02
C LYS A 194 16.10 15.03 -2.24
N LEU A 195 15.67 15.72 -3.30
CA LEU A 195 16.51 15.97 -4.48
C LEU A 195 17.37 17.22 -4.34
N ASP A 196 17.11 18.05 -3.34
CA ASP A 196 17.85 19.26 -3.05
C ASP A 196 18.44 19.20 -1.63
N ALA A 197 19.29 18.20 -1.40
CA ALA A 197 20.00 17.96 -0.14
C ALA A 197 19.15 17.88 1.14
N GLY A 198 17.84 17.64 1.01
CA GLY A 198 16.92 17.59 2.15
C GLY A 198 16.56 18.97 2.71
N ILE A 199 16.71 20.05 1.94
CA ILE A 199 16.32 21.38 2.44
C ILE A 199 14.80 21.49 2.59
N GLU A 200 14.37 22.21 3.62
CA GLU A 200 12.96 22.51 3.84
C GLU A 200 12.53 23.67 2.92
N LYS A 201 11.38 23.50 2.28
CA LYS A 201 10.74 24.45 1.38
C LYS A 201 9.25 24.52 1.67
N VAL A 202 8.56 25.52 1.13
CA VAL A 202 7.11 25.67 1.23
C VAL A 202 6.48 25.49 -0.15
N GLN A 203 5.45 24.65 -0.24
CA GLN A 203 4.71 24.45 -1.48
C GLN A 203 3.86 25.69 -1.80
N ARG A 204 3.82 26.06 -3.09
CA ARG A 204 3.05 27.20 -3.60
C ARG A 204 2.09 26.70 -4.68
N GLY A 205 0.80 26.85 -4.44
CA GLY A 205 -0.28 26.32 -5.27
C GLY A 205 -0.31 24.79 -5.30
N ALA A 206 -1.04 24.26 -6.29
CA ALA A 206 -1.10 22.82 -6.52
C ALA A 206 0.29 22.24 -6.87
N LEU A 207 0.55 21.02 -6.43
CA LEU A 207 1.73 20.28 -6.84
C LEU A 207 1.52 19.77 -8.26
N THR A 208 2.39 20.18 -9.18
CA THR A 208 2.48 19.68 -10.55
C THR A 208 3.83 18.98 -10.76
N VAL A 209 3.89 18.07 -11.72
CA VAL A 209 5.10 17.31 -12.03
C VAL A 209 5.69 17.78 -13.37
N SER A 210 6.73 18.61 -13.31
CA SER A 210 7.48 19.08 -14.48
C SER A 210 8.88 18.47 -14.59
N GLY A 211 9.25 17.60 -13.64
CA GLY A 211 10.53 16.91 -13.57
C GLY A 211 10.54 15.91 -12.41
N PRO A 212 11.68 15.28 -12.10
CA PRO A 212 11.80 14.40 -10.94
C PRO A 212 11.43 15.13 -9.65
N LEU A 213 10.65 14.47 -8.79
CA LEU A 213 10.22 14.99 -7.49
C LEU A 213 10.40 13.91 -6.43
N ASP A 214 10.90 14.31 -5.27
CA ASP A 214 10.94 13.45 -4.08
C ASP A 214 10.81 14.31 -2.82
N ARG A 215 9.58 14.49 -2.34
CA ARG A 215 9.24 15.46 -1.28
C ARG A 215 8.52 14.79 -0.11
N ILE A 216 8.86 15.19 1.11
CA ILE A 216 8.19 14.75 2.34
C ILE A 216 7.48 15.96 2.96
N TYR A 217 6.16 16.01 2.88
CA TYR A 217 5.35 17.08 3.48
C TYR A 217 5.21 16.84 5.00
N LEU A 218 5.51 17.85 5.82
CA LEU A 218 5.63 17.71 7.28
C LEU A 218 4.30 17.75 8.02
N ALA A 219 3.33 18.50 7.51
CA ALA A 219 2.00 18.64 8.09
C ALA A 219 0.93 18.79 6.98
N PRO A 220 0.78 17.80 6.08
CA PRO A 220 -0.25 17.86 5.06
C PRO A 220 -1.65 17.81 5.69
N PRO A 221 -2.68 18.34 5.02
CA PRO A 221 -4.06 18.14 5.45
C PRO A 221 -4.45 16.66 5.41
N GLN A 222 -5.50 16.28 6.12
CA GLN A 222 -5.99 14.90 6.16
C GLN A 222 -6.49 14.37 4.81
N ALA A 223 -6.92 15.27 3.93
CA ALA A 223 -7.40 14.92 2.60
C ALA A 223 -6.67 15.77 1.55
N LEU A 224 -6.25 15.09 0.49
CA LEU A 224 -5.70 15.69 -0.72
C LEU A 224 -6.60 15.30 -1.89
N VAL A 225 -6.48 16.04 -2.99
CA VAL A 225 -7.17 15.68 -4.23
C VAL A 225 -6.13 15.55 -5.33
N LEU A 226 -6.04 14.37 -5.94
CA LEU A 226 -5.31 14.17 -7.18
C LEU A 226 -6.29 14.39 -8.34
N GLU A 227 -6.14 15.50 -9.03
CA GLU A 227 -6.91 15.78 -10.24
C GLU A 227 -6.16 15.24 -11.47
N ASP A 228 -6.87 14.46 -12.27
CA ASP A 228 -6.36 13.84 -13.50
C ASP A 228 -7.25 14.25 -14.70
N PRO A 229 -6.94 15.37 -15.36
CA PRO A 229 -7.69 15.83 -16.53
C PRO A 229 -7.56 14.94 -17.76
N ALA A 230 -6.58 14.01 -17.81
CA ALA A 230 -6.41 13.12 -18.94
C ALA A 230 -7.43 11.97 -18.89
N PHE A 231 -7.74 11.48 -17.69
CA PHE A 231 -8.84 10.54 -17.46
C PHE A 231 -10.17 11.21 -17.07
N GLY A 232 -10.18 12.52 -16.86
CA GLY A 232 -11.40 13.26 -16.53
C GLY A 232 -11.94 12.95 -15.13
N ARG A 233 -11.05 12.66 -14.16
CA ARG A 233 -11.41 12.24 -12.80
C ARG A 233 -10.65 13.00 -11.72
N ALA A 234 -11.12 12.87 -10.48
CA ALA A 234 -10.42 13.33 -9.29
C ALA A 234 -10.45 12.23 -8.21
N ILE A 235 -9.31 11.96 -7.59
CA ILE A 235 -9.14 10.95 -6.55
C ILE A 235 -8.94 11.68 -5.22
N ARG A 236 -9.68 11.28 -4.18
CA ARG A 236 -9.65 11.86 -2.83
C ARG A 236 -9.32 10.81 -1.78
#